data_AF-A0A7K0PC50-F1
#
_entry.id   AF-A0A7K0PC50-F1
#
_cell.length_a   1.000
_cell.length_b   1.000
_cell.length_c   1.000
_cell.angle_alpha   90.00
_cell.angle_beta   90.00
_cell.angle_gamma   90.00
#
_symmetry.space_group_name_H-M   'P 1'
#
loop_
_entity.id
_entity.type
_entity.pdbx_description
1 polymer ?
#
loop_
_entity_poly.entity_id
_entity_poly.type
_entity_poly.pdbx_seq_one_letter_code
_entity_poly.pdbx_strand_id
1 'polypeptide(L)'
;MNTQMTATASATSESVGSALRPHKIKSAAAIFDDWCGAAHLNQRTEEERHDDFMVRFFSLWAPFGGGDEVDIMTQFGIDRRRFSARLRELALSPRIFRYPDQIQKMLIASIEPNARL
;
A
#
# COMPACT_ATOMS: atom_id res chain seq x y z
N MET A 1 -15.33 -65.94 -25.36
CA MET A 1 -15.05 -65.33 -24.04
C MET A 1 -14.00 -64.26 -24.26
N ASN A 2 -14.39 -62.98 -24.15
CA ASN A 2 -13.61 -61.90 -23.53
C ASN A 2 -14.38 -60.58 -23.64
N THR A 3 -14.84 -60.14 -22.47
CA THR A 3 -15.44 -58.86 -22.10
C THR A 3 -14.41 -57.75 -22.17
N GLN A 4 -14.82 -56.52 -22.54
CA GLN A 4 -14.29 -55.18 -22.16
C GLN A 4 -14.61 -54.17 -23.28
N MET A 5 -14.95 -52.90 -23.08
CA MET A 5 -15.50 -52.10 -21.99
C MET A 5 -16.26 -50.95 -22.69
N THR A 6 -17.49 -50.66 -22.27
CA THR A 6 -18.24 -49.47 -22.69
C THR A 6 -17.82 -48.28 -21.82
N ALA A 7 -17.18 -47.27 -22.43
CA ALA A 7 -16.92 -45.99 -21.77
C ALA A 7 -18.11 -45.05 -22.00
N THR A 8 -18.93 -44.88 -20.97
CA THR A 8 -20.02 -43.91 -20.90
C THR A 8 -19.44 -42.50 -20.74
N ALA A 9 -19.73 -41.62 -21.70
CA ALA A 9 -19.48 -40.19 -21.57
C ALA A 9 -20.58 -39.55 -20.70
N SER A 10 -20.27 -39.27 -19.43
CA SER A 10 -21.10 -38.42 -18.56
C SER A 10 -20.56 -37.00 -18.61
N ALA A 11 -21.29 -36.14 -19.32
CA ALA A 11 -21.17 -34.69 -19.21
C ALA A 11 -21.71 -34.25 -17.85
N THR A 12 -20.82 -34.03 -16.88
CA THR A 12 -21.16 -33.39 -15.62
C THR A 12 -21.02 -31.88 -15.80
N SER A 13 -22.17 -31.24 -16.02
CA SER A 13 -22.37 -29.81 -15.90
C SER A 13 -22.30 -29.42 -14.42
N GLU A 14 -21.12 -29.08 -13.92
CA GLU A 14 -20.99 -28.39 -12.63
C GLU A 14 -20.99 -26.88 -12.85
N SER A 15 -22.19 -26.35 -12.59
CA SER A 15 -22.52 -24.97 -12.27
C SER A 15 -21.34 -24.23 -11.65
N VAL A 16 -20.98 -23.11 -12.30
CA VAL A 16 -20.01 -22.12 -11.84
C VAL A 16 -20.45 -21.62 -10.47
N GLY A 17 -19.97 -22.28 -9.41
CA GLY A 17 -19.98 -21.74 -8.07
C GLY A 17 -19.22 -20.42 -8.12
N SER A 18 -19.97 -19.33 -8.12
CA SER A 18 -19.46 -17.96 -8.00
C SER A 18 -18.73 -17.87 -6.67
N ALA A 19 -17.45 -18.25 -6.69
CA ALA A 19 -16.55 -18.10 -5.58
C ALA A 19 -16.51 -16.60 -5.30
N LEU A 20 -17.08 -16.23 -4.16
CA LEU A 20 -16.80 -14.98 -3.46
C LEU A 20 -15.29 -14.78 -3.48
N ARG A 21 -14.80 -14.05 -4.48
CA ARG A 21 -13.40 -13.63 -4.52
C ARG A 21 -13.24 -12.82 -3.25
N PRO A 22 -12.33 -13.19 -2.33
CA PRO A 22 -12.02 -12.30 -1.24
C PRO A 22 -11.60 -10.98 -1.89
N HIS A 23 -12.34 -9.92 -1.62
CA HIS A 23 -11.91 -8.57 -1.98
C HIS A 23 -10.57 -8.39 -1.29
N LYS A 24 -9.47 -8.66 -2.00
CA LYS A 24 -8.11 -8.42 -1.50
C LYS A 24 -8.03 -6.92 -1.27
N ILE A 25 -8.18 -6.52 -0.01
CA ILE A 25 -7.92 -5.15 0.41
C ILE A 25 -6.48 -4.87 0.00
N LYS A 26 -6.29 -3.91 -0.93
CA LYS A 26 -4.96 -3.51 -1.38
C LYS A 26 -4.19 -2.97 -0.17
N SER A 27 -2.90 -3.30 -0.07
CA SER A 27 -2.04 -2.67 0.95
C SER A 27 -1.94 -1.16 0.70
N ALA A 28 -1.62 -0.38 1.74
CA ALA A 28 -1.37 1.06 1.59
C ALA A 28 -0.35 1.35 0.47
N ALA A 29 0.75 0.59 0.39
CA ALA A 29 1.72 0.71 -0.69
C ALA A 29 1.10 0.47 -2.08
N ALA A 30 0.27 -0.56 -2.23
CA ALA A 30 -0.39 -0.85 -3.51
C ALA A 30 -1.42 0.23 -3.89
N ILE A 31 -2.10 0.84 -2.91
CA ILE A 31 -3.00 1.98 -3.12
C ILE A 31 -2.20 3.20 -3.57
N PHE A 32 -1.05 3.44 -2.94
CA PHE A 32 -0.18 4.55 -3.28
C PHE A 32 0.36 4.41 -4.71
N ASP A 33 0.89 3.24 -5.07
CA ASP A 33 1.46 2.99 -6.40
C ASP A 33 0.40 3.10 -7.52
N ASP A 34 -0.83 2.65 -7.26
CA ASP A 34 -1.99 2.79 -8.16
C ASP A 34 -2.39 4.25 -8.36
N TRP A 35 -2.29 5.06 -7.29
CA TRP A 35 -2.58 6.49 -7.31
C TRP A 35 -1.46 7.33 -7.97
N CYS A 36 -0.19 6.96 -7.76
CA CYS A 36 0.98 7.69 -8.24
C CYS A 36 1.34 7.44 -9.72
N GLY A 37 0.38 7.07 -10.58
CA GLY A 37 0.61 6.80 -12.00
C GLY A 37 1.47 7.88 -12.70
N ALA A 38 2.16 7.54 -13.79
CA ALA A 38 3.25 8.35 -14.36
C ALA A 38 2.93 9.83 -14.64
N ALA A 39 1.67 10.19 -14.86
CA ALA A 39 1.22 11.57 -15.04
C ALA A 39 1.21 12.39 -13.73
N HIS A 40 1.05 11.73 -12.59
CA HIS A 40 0.87 12.33 -11.27
C HIS A 40 2.17 12.93 -10.69
N LEU A 41 3.34 12.42 -11.11
CA LEU A 41 4.65 12.87 -10.63
C LEU A 41 5.23 14.05 -11.44
N ASN A 42 4.81 14.22 -12.70
CA ASN A 42 5.35 15.25 -13.59
C ASN A 42 4.78 16.66 -13.35
N GLN A 43 3.71 16.79 -12.58
CA GLN A 43 3.06 18.08 -12.26
C GLN A 43 3.43 18.63 -10.88
N ARG A 44 4.33 17.95 -10.14
CA ARG A 44 4.64 18.23 -8.74
C ARG A 44 5.90 19.05 -8.57
N THR A 45 5.92 19.89 -7.54
CA THR A 45 7.16 20.55 -7.11
C THR A 45 8.15 19.51 -6.56
N GLU A 46 9.42 19.89 -6.45
CA GLU A 46 10.44 18.99 -5.90
C GLU A 46 10.14 18.57 -4.45
N GLU A 47 9.63 19.50 -3.65
CA GLU A 47 9.22 19.23 -2.28
C GLU A 47 8.06 18.24 -2.23
N GLU A 48 7.07 18.42 -3.11
CA GLU A 48 5.92 17.51 -3.20
C GLU A 48 6.33 16.10 -3.62
N ARG A 49 7.27 15.98 -4.58
CA ARG A 49 7.83 14.68 -4.99
C ARG A 49 8.58 14.02 -3.84
N HIS A 50 9.33 14.80 -3.06
CA HIS A 50 10.04 14.29 -1.90
C HIS A 50 9.05 13.74 -0.85
N ASP A 51 7.97 14.47 -0.57
CA ASP A 51 6.90 14.01 0.32
C ASP A 51 6.30 12.68 -0.18
N ASP A 52 6.04 12.57 -1.48
CA ASP A 52 5.51 11.35 -2.09
C ASP A 52 6.43 10.15 -1.90
N PHE A 53 7.74 10.31 -2.13
CA PHE A 53 8.70 9.24 -1.92
C PHE A 53 8.75 8.81 -0.45
N MET A 54 8.69 9.77 0.48
CA MET A 54 8.64 9.47 1.91
C MET A 54 7.38 8.69 2.29
N VAL A 55 6.21 9.11 1.78
CA VAL A 55 4.93 8.44 2.03
C VAL A 55 4.90 7.04 1.42
N ARG A 56 5.45 6.88 0.21
CA ARG A 56 5.58 5.58 -0.44
C ARG A 56 6.43 4.62 0.38
N PHE A 57 7.62 5.07 0.78
CA PHE A 57 8.53 4.28 1.62
C PHE A 57 7.87 3.91 2.93
N PHE A 58 7.25 4.88 3.62
CA PHE A 58 6.52 4.61 4.85
C PHE A 58 5.40 3.59 4.66
N SER A 59 4.60 3.72 3.60
CA SER A 59 3.49 2.80 3.29
C SER A 59 3.94 1.38 3.00
N LEU A 60 5.14 1.22 2.42
CA LEU A 60 5.75 -0.07 2.15
C LEU A 60 6.23 -0.76 3.43
N TRP A 61 6.83 0.01 4.35
CA TRP A 61 7.48 -0.53 5.54
C TRP A 61 6.62 -0.51 6.80
N ALA A 62 5.49 0.21 6.81
CA ALA A 62 4.57 0.27 7.95
C ALA A 62 4.14 -1.11 8.48
N PRO A 63 3.84 -2.13 7.65
CA PRO A 63 3.50 -3.47 8.14
C PRO A 63 4.63 -4.19 8.90
N PHE A 64 5.87 -3.77 8.70
CA PHE A 64 7.07 -4.40 9.28
C PHE A 64 7.62 -3.63 10.49
N GLY A 65 6.89 -2.63 10.99
CA GLY A 65 7.32 -1.78 12.10
C GLY A 65 8.13 -0.54 11.67
N GLY A 66 8.17 -0.24 10.37
CA GLY A 66 8.89 0.90 9.81
C GLY A 66 10.13 0.49 9.01
N GLY A 67 10.69 1.45 8.27
CA GLY A 67 11.90 1.21 7.47
C GLY A 67 13.16 1.26 8.34
N ASP A 68 14.18 0.51 7.93
CA ASP A 68 15.48 0.50 8.62
C ASP A 68 16.20 1.85 8.47
N GLU A 69 17.04 2.19 9.45
CA GLU A 69 17.78 3.45 9.48
C GLU A 69 18.77 3.56 8.31
N VAL A 70 19.40 2.44 7.91
CA VAL A 70 20.31 2.40 6.76
C VAL A 70 19.55 2.66 5.45
N ASP A 71 18.36 2.09 5.29
CA ASP A 71 17.52 2.29 4.10
C ASP A 71 17.03 3.73 4.01
N ILE A 72 16.61 4.31 5.14
CA ILE A 72 16.19 5.72 5.21
C ILE A 72 17.35 6.64 4.83
N MET A 73 18.53 6.41 5.41
CA MET A 73 19.72 7.21 5.10
C MET A 73 20.12 7.08 3.62
N THR A 74 20.08 5.88 3.07
CA THR A 74 20.47 5.61 1.68
C THR A 74 19.50 6.24 0.69
N GLN A 75 18.19 6.21 0.96
CA GLN A 75 17.19 6.74 0.03
C GLN A 75 16.94 8.25 0.16
N PHE A 76 17.00 8.78 1.38
CA PHE A 76 16.61 10.17 1.68
C PHE A 76 17.77 11.06 2.13
N GLY A 77 18.94 10.49 2.44
CA GLY A 77 20.10 11.24 2.92
C GLY A 77 19.90 11.89 4.30
N ILE A 78 18.93 11.40 5.07
CA ILE A 78 18.58 11.91 6.40
C ILE A 78 18.50 10.77 7.41
N ASP A 79 18.71 11.08 8.68
CA ASP A 79 18.54 10.12 9.76
C ASP A 79 17.06 9.78 10.01
N ARG A 80 16.81 8.67 10.71
CA ARG A 80 15.46 8.20 11.03
C ARG A 80 14.63 9.23 11.81
N ARG A 81 15.25 10.02 12.69
CA ARG A 81 14.54 11.02 13.50
C ARG A 81 14.00 12.15 12.62
N ARG A 82 14.82 12.67 11.71
CA ARG A 82 14.42 13.68 10.72
C ARG A 82 13.36 13.14 9.77
N PHE A 83 13.49 11.88 9.35
CA PHE A 83 12.48 11.21 8.53
C PHE A 83 11.12 11.17 9.23
N SER A 84 11.07 10.69 10.47
CA SER A 84 9.83 10.67 11.27
C SER A 84 9.27 12.07 11.54
N ALA A 85 10.15 13.06 11.80
CA ALA A 85 9.72 14.44 12.01
C ALA A 85 9.04 15.03 10.77
N ARG A 86 9.59 14.76 9.57
CA ARG A 86 8.98 15.19 8.30
C ARG A 86 7.65 14.51 8.02
N LEU A 87 7.54 13.21 8.28
CA LEU A 87 6.24 12.52 8.16
C LEU A 87 5.20 13.10 9.12
N ARG A 88 5.60 13.46 10.34
CA ARG A 88 4.74 14.13 11.31
C ARG A 88 4.30 15.50 10.81
N GLU A 89 5.23 16.32 10.33
CA GLU A 89 4.90 17.62 9.75
C GLU A 89 3.93 17.49 8.58
N LEU A 90 4.18 16.53 7.68
CA LEU A 90 3.32 16.28 6.53
C LEU A 90 1.88 15.95 6.95
N ALA A 91 1.70 15.04 7.90
CA ALA A 91 0.38 14.62 8.37
C ALA A 91 -0.39 15.70 9.14
N LEU A 92 0.32 16.61 9.81
CA LEU A 92 -0.28 17.75 10.50
C LEU A 92 -0.54 18.95 9.56
N SER A 93 0.04 18.91 8.35
CA SER A 93 -0.11 19.97 7.37
C SER A 93 -1.31 19.71 6.43
N PRO A 94 -1.88 20.75 5.81
CA PRO A 94 -2.91 20.58 4.77
C PRO A 94 -2.46 19.75 3.56
N ARG A 95 -1.15 19.52 3.39
CA ARG A 95 -0.60 18.69 2.31
C ARG A 95 -1.02 17.23 2.42
N ILE A 96 -1.45 16.76 3.60
CA ILE A 96 -1.94 15.39 3.81
C ILE A 96 -3.18 15.08 2.97
N PHE A 97 -4.03 16.07 2.70
CA PHE A 97 -5.25 15.90 1.92
C PHE A 97 -5.02 15.54 0.45
N ARG A 98 -3.77 15.65 -0.03
CA ARG A 98 -3.39 15.21 -1.36
C ARG A 98 -3.43 13.70 -1.49
N TYR A 99 -3.16 12.95 -0.41
CA TYR A 99 -3.07 11.49 -0.45
C TYR A 99 -4.45 10.83 -0.35
N PRO A 100 -4.62 9.58 -0.82
CA PRO A 100 -5.85 8.82 -0.60
C PRO A 100 -6.18 8.68 0.90
N ASP A 101 -7.46 8.67 1.25
CA ASP A 101 -7.96 8.62 2.64
C ASP A 101 -7.29 7.51 3.49
N GLN A 102 -7.05 6.34 2.91
CA GLN A 102 -6.39 5.23 3.60
C GLN A 102 -4.94 5.57 4.01
N ILE A 103 -4.21 6.29 3.15
CA ILE A 103 -2.84 6.74 3.41
C ILE A 103 -2.83 7.84 4.47
N GLN A 104 -3.79 8.77 4.40
CA GLN A 104 -3.95 9.81 5.41
C GLN A 104 -4.15 9.19 6.80
N LYS A 105 -5.11 8.26 6.92
CA LYS A 105 -5.41 7.54 8.17
C LYS A 105 -4.19 6.80 8.69
N MET A 106 -3.44 6.12 7.82
CA MET A 106 -2.25 5.39 8.19
C MET A 106 -1.15 6.32 8.73
N LEU A 107 -0.89 7.45 8.07
CA LEU A 107 0.09 8.44 8.51
C LEU A 107 -0.31 9.05 9.85
N ILE A 108 -1.56 9.50 9.99
CA ILE A 108 -2.07 10.11 11.24
C ILE A 108 -1.97 9.11 12.40
N ALA A 109 -2.41 7.87 12.21
CA ALA A 109 -2.33 6.82 13.24
C ALA A 109 -0.90 6.51 13.67
N SER A 110 0.08 6.63 12.77
CA SER A 110 1.49 6.40 13.09
C SER A 110 2.13 7.48 13.98
N ILE A 111 1.51 8.66 14.04
CA ILE A 111 2.00 9.82 14.78
C ILE A 111 1.30 9.96 16.13
N GLU A 112 0.11 9.40 16.26
CA GLU A 112 -0.70 9.38 17.48
C GLU A 112 -0.76 7.98 18.12
N PRO A 113 0.33 7.47 18.72
CA PRO A 113 0.25 6.19 19.43
C PRO A 113 -0.59 6.25 20.73
N ASN A 114 -1.07 7.43 21.16
CA ASN A 114 -1.73 7.65 22.46
C ASN A 114 -3.02 8.51 22.43
N ALA A 115 -3.69 8.69 21.29
CA ALA A 115 -5.03 9.27 21.28
C ALA A 115 -6.10 8.20 21.58
N ARG A 116 -6.00 7.56 22.75
CA ARG A 116 -7.10 6.82 23.37
C ARG A 116 -7.47 7.55 24.66
N LEU A 117 -8.54 8.34 24.60
CA LEU A 117 -9.37 8.71 25.74
C LEU A 117 -10.73 8.03 25.55
#